data_AF-A0A4P9XU41-F1
#
_entry.id   AF-A0A4P9XU41-F1
#
_cell.length_a   1.000
_cell.length_b   1.000
_cell.length_c   1.000
_cell.angle_alpha   90.00
_cell.angle_beta   90.00
_cell.angle_gamma   90.00
#
_symmetry.space_group_name_H-M   'P 1'
#
loop_
_entity.id
_entity.type
_entity.pdbx_description
1 polymer ?
#
loop_
_entity_poly.entity_id
_entity_poly.type
_entity_poly.pdbx_seq_one_letter_code
_entity_poly.pdbx_strand_id
1 'polypeptide(L)' 'TVTFVNSSGVSQAKRPRRRPEEIERLYTCDYPGCTKAYGTLNHLNAHVAMQQHGGKRLPFEFEALRRTRRQA' A
#
# COMPACT_ATOMS: atom_id res chain seq x y z
N THR A 1 36.97 -0.67 12.11
CA THR A 1 36.50 -2.08 12.15
C THR A 1 34.98 -2.06 12.21
N VAL A 2 34.31 -2.39 11.10
CA VAL A 2 32.84 -2.35 11.05
C VAL A 2 32.32 -3.71 11.48
N THR A 3 31.68 -3.78 12.64
CA THR A 3 31.07 -5.00 13.18
C THR A 3 29.69 -5.20 12.56
N PHE A 4 29.57 -6.19 11.69
CA PHE A 4 28.29 -6.62 11.16
C PHE A 4 27.61 -7.54 12.17
N VAL A 5 26.48 -7.12 12.72
CA VAL A 5 25.63 -7.97 13.56
C VAL A 5 24.94 -9.02 12.70
N ASN A 6 25.42 -10.27 12.77
CA ASN A 6 24.76 -11.38 12.12
C ASN A 6 23.59 -11.85 13.00
N SER A 7 22.38 -11.40 12.68
CA SER A 7 21.14 -11.86 13.30
C SER A 7 20.80 -13.27 12.79
N SER A 8 21.56 -14.26 13.22
CA SER A 8 21.26 -15.67 13.00
C SER A 8 20.06 -16.09 13.84
N GLY A 9 19.01 -16.58 13.18
CA GLY A 9 18.25 -17.70 13.74
C GLY A 9 16.91 -17.44 14.41
N VAL A 10 16.07 -16.54 13.90
CA VAL A 10 14.63 -16.74 14.04
C VAL A 10 14.08 -17.02 12.66
N SER A 11 13.79 -18.29 12.38
CA SER A 11 13.05 -18.74 11.20
C SER A 11 11.62 -18.17 11.28
N GLN A 12 11.47 -16.86 11.11
CA GLN A 12 10.15 -16.25 10.99
C GLN A 12 9.56 -16.77 9.70
N ALA A 13 8.54 -17.63 9.83
CA ALA A 13 7.72 -18.04 8.71
C ALA A 13 7.29 -16.79 7.96
N LYS A 14 7.72 -16.67 6.69
CA LYS A 14 7.34 -15.55 5.84
C LYS A 14 5.81 -15.59 5.72
N ARG A 15 5.14 -14.48 6.01
CA ARG A 15 3.69 -14.38 5.86
C ARG A 15 3.33 -14.80 4.42
N PRO A 16 2.36 -15.72 4.23
CA PRO A 16 2.00 -16.18 2.90
C PRO A 16 1.55 -14.97 2.07
N ARG A 17 2.03 -14.92 0.82
CA ARG A 17 1.67 -13.84 -0.09
C ARG A 17 0.21 -14.05 -0.49
N ARG A 18 -0.64 -13.02 -0.31
CA ARG A 18 -2.05 -13.06 -0.73
C ARG A 18 -2.14 -13.17 -2.25
N ARG A 19 -3.15 -13.88 -2.75
CA ARG A 19 -3.43 -13.99 -4.19
C ARG A 19 -3.87 -12.63 -4.74
N PRO A 20 -3.55 -12.29 -6.00
CA PRO A 20 -3.89 -10.99 -6.56
C PRO A 20 -5.40 -10.72 -6.65
N GLU A 21 -6.24 -11.76 -6.73
CA GLU A 21 -7.71 -11.62 -6.64
C GLU A 21 -8.21 -11.31 -5.21
N GLU A 22 -7.48 -11.73 -4.17
CA GLU A 22 -7.84 -11.49 -2.76
C GLU A 22 -7.47 -10.07 -2.29
N ILE A 23 -6.61 -9.37 -3.05
CA ILE A 23 -6.20 -8.01 -2.72
C ILE A 23 -7.29 -7.04 -3.18
N GLU A 24 -8.10 -6.59 -2.24
CA GLU A 24 -9.05 -5.49 -2.46
C GLU A 24 -8.30 -4.22 -2.83
N ARG A 25 -8.54 -3.69 -4.04
CA ARG A 25 -7.88 -2.49 -4.58
C ARG A 25 -8.73 -1.25 -4.33
N LEU A 26 -8.91 -0.92 -3.06
CA LEU A 26 -9.79 0.18 -2.65
C LEU A 26 -9.22 1.59 -2.92
N TYR A 27 -7.93 1.72 -3.22
CA TYR A 27 -7.27 3.00 -3.43
C TYR A 27 -7.12 3.28 -4.93
N THR A 28 -8.14 3.89 -5.52
CA THR A 28 -8.17 4.33 -6.93
C THR A 28 -7.44 5.66 -7.12
N CYS A 29 -6.81 5.85 -8.27
CA CYS A 29 -6.30 7.16 -8.67
C CYS A 29 -7.43 7.98 -9.33
N ASP A 30 -7.69 9.18 -8.82
CA ASP A 30 -8.74 10.10 -9.33
C ASP A 30 -8.27 10.97 -10.50
N TYR A 31 -7.06 10.74 -11.01
CA TYR A 31 -6.54 11.52 -12.12
C TYR A 31 -7.31 11.22 -13.41
N PRO A 32 -7.74 12.23 -14.18
CA PRO A 32 -8.53 12.03 -15.40
C PRO A 32 -7.77 11.15 -16.40
N GLY A 33 -8.38 10.03 -16.79
CA GLY A 33 -7.77 9.04 -17.68
C GLY A 33 -6.89 7.99 -16.99
N CYS A 34 -6.72 8.04 -15.66
CA CYS A 34 -6.08 6.97 -14.91
C CYS A 34 -7.11 5.97 -14.39
N THR A 35 -6.96 4.69 -14.74
CA THR A 35 -7.82 3.59 -14.27
C THR A 35 -7.13 2.70 -13.23
N LYS A 36 -5.98 3.13 -12.70
CA LYS A 36 -5.18 2.31 -11.79
C LYS A 36 -5.72 2.35 -10.37
N ALA A 37 -5.79 1.18 -9.75
CA ALA A 37 -6.22 1.00 -8.37
C ALA A 37 -5.21 0.13 -7.59
N TYR A 38 -5.03 0.44 -6.32
CA TYR A 38 -4.04 -0.19 -5.46
C TYR A 38 -4.66 -0.68 -4.14
N GLY A 39 -4.05 -1.71 -3.54
CA GLY A 39 -4.52 -2.28 -2.27
C GLY A 39 -4.10 -1.50 -1.03
N THR A 40 -3.13 -0.58 -1.14
CA THR A 40 -2.70 0.27 -0.03
C THR A 40 -2.45 1.70 -0.48
N LEU A 41 -2.62 2.65 0.44
CA LEU A 41 -2.38 4.07 0.20
C LEU A 41 -0.93 4.37 -0.21
N ASN A 42 0.06 3.65 0.34
CA ASN A 42 1.46 3.84 -0.03
C ASN A 42 1.71 3.57 -1.52
N HIS A 43 1.12 2.52 -2.08
CA HIS A 43 1.28 2.21 -3.51
C HIS A 43 0.57 3.24 -4.38
N LEU A 44 -0.61 3.74 -3.96
CA LEU A 44 -1.29 4.84 -4.64
C LEU A 44 -0.45 6.12 -4.61
N ASN A 45 0.08 6.51 -3.45
CA ASN A 45 0.89 7.72 -3.32
C ASN A 45 2.20 7.65 -4.12
N ALA A 46 2.84 6.47 -4.17
CA ALA A 46 3.97 6.25 -5.06
C ALA A 46 3.55 6.40 -6.53
N HIS A 47 2.43 5.82 -6.94
CA HIS A 47 1.89 5.96 -8.29
C HIS A 47 1.64 7.42 -8.65
N VAL A 48 0.97 8.18 -7.79
CA VAL A 48 0.65 9.59 -8.02
C VAL A 48 1.93 10.41 -8.17
N ALA A 49 2.93 10.18 -7.32
CA ALA A 49 4.21 10.85 -7.41
C ALA A 49 5.00 10.49 -8.68
N MET A 50 5.01 9.21 -9.08
CA MET A 50 5.74 8.74 -10.27
C MET A 50 5.08 9.18 -11.58
N GLN A 51 3.76 9.20 -11.65
CA GLN A 51 3.00 9.55 -12.87
C GLN A 51 2.63 11.03 -12.93
N GLN A 52 3.09 11.84 -11.97
CA GLN A 52 2.77 13.27 -11.88
C GLN A 52 1.25 13.55 -11.90
N HIS A 53 0.47 12.65 -11.28
CA HIS A 53 -0.99 12.76 -11.18
C HIS A 53 -1.44 13.81 -10.13
N GLY A 54 -0.60 14.81 -9.85
CA GLY A 54 -0.84 15.84 -8.85
C GLY A 54 -0.28 15.52 -7.46
N GLY A 55 -0.94 16.05 -6.44
CA GLY A 55 -0.50 16.00 -5.05
C GLY A 55 -0.65 14.61 -4.40
N LYS A 56 0.21 14.32 -3.41
CA LYS A 56 0.10 13.10 -2.59
C LYS A 56 -1.25 13.08 -1.88
N ARG A 57 -1.92 11.93 -1.86
CA ARG A 57 -3.19 11.79 -1.16
C ARG A 57 -2.97 11.62 0.33
N LEU A 58 -3.87 12.22 1.12
CA LEU A 58 -3.74 12.28 2.58
C LEU A 58 -4.49 11.11 3.25
N PRO A 59 -4.01 10.61 4.39
CA PRO A 59 -4.69 9.54 5.13
C PRO A 59 -6.11 9.90 5.56
N PHE A 60 -6.41 11.18 5.77
CA PHE A 60 -7.73 11.69 6.15
C PHE A 60 -8.77 11.49 5.04
N GLU A 61 -8.38 11.62 3.77
CA GLU A 61 -9.29 11.39 2.63
C GLU A 61 -9.83 9.95 2.59
N PHE A 62 -9.11 9.01 3.20
CA PHE A 62 -9.47 7.59 3.26
C PHE A 62 -9.94 7.15 4.65
N GLU A 63 -10.34 8.08 5.52
CA GLU A 63 -10.82 7.73 6.86
C GLU A 63 -12.10 6.88 6.79
N ALA A 64 -13.03 7.21 5.90
CA ALA A 64 -14.22 6.41 5.65
C ALA A 64 -13.87 4.98 5.25
N LEU A 65 -12.89 4.82 4.34
CA LEU A 65 -12.42 3.51 3.88
C LEU A 65 -11.80 2.67 4.99
N ARG A 66 -11.06 3.31 5.89
CA ARG A 66 -10.46 2.67 7.06
C ARG A 66 -11.51 2.26 8.09
N ARG A 67 -12.59 3.02 8.23
CA ARG A 67 -13.72 2.66 9.10
C ARG A 67 -14.44 1.42 8.55
N THR A 68 -14.73 1.39 7.25
CA THR A 68 -15.36 0.22 6.59
C THR A 68 -14.54 -1.05 6.79
N ARG A 69 -13.22 -0.98 6.60
CA ARG A 69 -12.33 -2.14 6.80
C ARG A 69 -12.25 -2.66 8.24
N ARG A 70 -12.53 -1.81 9.25
CA ARG A 70 -12.55 -2.23 10.67
C ARG A 70 -13.87 -2.88 11.07
N GLN A 71 -14.94 -2.65 10.31
CA GLN A 71 -16.30 -3.11 10.61
C GLN A 71 -16.69 -4.38 9.84
N ALA A 72 -15.83 -4.86 8.93
CA ALA A 72 -15.95 -6.15 8.23
C ALA A 72 -15.01 -7.17 8.87
#